data_AF-A0A344X2W0-F1
#
_entry.id   AF-A0A344X2W0-F1
#
_cell.length_a   1.000
_cell.length_b   1.000
_cell.length_c   1.000
_cell.angle_alpha   90.00
_cell.angle_beta   90.00
_cell.angle_gamma   90.00
#
_symmetry.space_group_name_H-M   'P 1'
#
loop_
_entity.id
_entity.type
_entity.pdbx_description
1 polymer ?
#
loop_
_entity_poly.entity_id
_entity_poly.type
_entity_poly.pdbx_seq_one_letter_code
_entity_poly.pdbx_strand_id
1 'polypeptide(L)'
;RHVGADTDVPAGDIGVGGREIGYLFGQYKRLRNEFTGVLTGKNIKWGGSLIRPEATGYGAVYFLEEMCKDNNTVIRGKNVLLSGSGNVAQYACEKLLQLGAKVLTFSDSNGTIVDKDGFNEEKLAHLMHLKNEKRGRIAEFKEKYPSVVYHENKKPWECFDGQVDCIMPCATQNEVTGDDATRLVGLGLKFVAEG
;
A
#
# COMPACT_ATOMS: atom_id res chain seq x y z
N ARG A 1 3.95 15.93 27.56
CA ARG A 1 3.80 15.46 28.95
C ARG A 1 3.59 13.96 29.03
N HIS A 2 2.82 13.36 28.11
CA HIS A 2 2.48 11.93 28.13
C HIS A 2 3.28 11.06 27.14
N VAL A 3 4.11 11.68 26.31
CA VAL A 3 4.98 11.02 25.31
C VAL A 3 6.44 11.26 25.68
N GLY A 4 7.30 10.31 25.37
CA GLY A 4 8.72 10.30 25.72
C GLY A 4 9.43 9.09 25.14
N ALA A 5 10.75 9.18 24.93
CA ALA A 5 11.55 8.14 24.26
C ALA A 5 11.45 6.76 24.93
N ASP A 6 11.32 6.72 26.25
CA ASP A 6 11.20 5.51 27.07
C ASP A 6 9.80 5.37 27.70
N THR A 7 8.78 5.99 27.10
CA THR A 7 7.41 5.98 27.64
C THR A 7 6.37 5.68 26.56
N ASP A 8 6.31 6.52 25.54
CA ASP A 8 5.39 6.37 24.41
C ASP A 8 5.99 7.11 23.22
N VAL A 9 6.16 6.37 22.12
CA VAL A 9 6.82 6.82 20.88
C VAL A 9 5.82 6.72 19.73
N PRO A 10 5.01 7.78 19.49
CA PRO A 10 4.02 7.75 18.42
C PRO A 10 4.62 7.73 17.01
N ALA A 11 3.77 7.45 16.03
CA ALA A 11 4.10 7.41 14.62
C ALA A 11 3.06 8.17 13.77
N GLY A 12 3.26 8.17 12.46
CA GLY A 12 2.26 8.64 11.51
C GLY A 12 1.25 7.54 11.16
N ASP A 13 0.06 7.95 10.73
CA ASP A 13 -1.06 7.08 10.30
C ASP A 13 -1.92 7.83 9.25
N ILE A 14 -3.12 7.37 8.94
CA ILE A 14 -4.08 8.04 8.04
C ILE A 14 -4.30 9.48 8.52
N GLY A 15 -3.94 10.45 7.66
CA GLY A 15 -4.05 11.87 7.95
C GLY A 15 -2.84 12.49 8.68
N VAL A 16 -1.87 11.68 9.15
CA VAL A 16 -0.64 12.15 9.82
C VAL A 16 0.59 11.64 9.05
N GLY A 17 1.03 12.43 8.07
CA GLY A 17 2.19 12.11 7.24
C GLY A 17 3.51 12.67 7.78
N GLY A 18 4.57 12.58 6.96
CA GLY A 18 5.88 13.12 7.33
C GLY A 18 5.87 14.63 7.63
N ARG A 19 4.93 15.37 7.03
CA ARG A 19 4.71 16.80 7.29
C ARG A 19 4.21 17.02 8.72
N GLU A 20 3.13 16.34 9.10
CA GLU A 20 2.54 16.44 10.43
C GLU A 20 3.51 15.95 11.51
N ILE A 21 4.24 14.85 11.27
CA ILE A 21 5.30 14.37 12.16
C ILE A 21 6.39 15.42 12.36
N GLY A 22 6.78 16.15 11.31
CA GLY A 22 7.73 17.27 11.42
C GLY A 22 7.23 18.39 12.35
N TYR A 23 5.96 18.77 12.23
CA TYR A 23 5.35 19.78 13.10
C TYR A 23 5.26 19.31 14.56
N LEU A 24 4.81 18.08 14.77
CA LEU A 24 4.70 17.48 16.11
C LEU A 24 6.07 17.35 16.78
N PHE A 25 7.07 16.87 16.05
CA PHE A 25 8.44 16.73 16.56
C PHE A 25 9.07 18.10 16.87
N GLY A 26 8.88 19.08 15.99
CA GLY A 26 9.34 20.45 16.21
C GLY A 26 8.77 21.07 17.48
N GLN A 27 7.46 20.90 17.70
CA GLN A 27 6.79 21.40 18.90
C GLN A 27 7.21 20.64 20.17
N TYR A 28 7.36 19.31 20.10
CA TYR A 28 7.89 18.52 21.21
C TYR A 28 9.27 19.03 21.62
N LYS A 29 10.19 19.16 20.65
CA LYS A 29 11.55 19.65 20.86
C LYS A 29 11.55 21.02 21.52
N ARG A 30 10.67 21.94 21.08
CA ARG A 30 10.55 23.29 21.68
C ARG A 30 10.08 23.25 23.14
N LEU A 31 9.12 22.40 23.46
CA LEU A 31 8.54 22.31 24.82
C LEU A 31 9.43 21.55 25.80
N ARG A 32 10.15 20.53 25.34
CA ARG A 32 10.97 19.65 26.18
C ARG A 32 12.45 20.03 26.19
N ASN A 33 12.87 20.90 25.27
CA ASN A 33 14.24 21.35 25.08
C ASN A 33 15.25 20.18 24.94
N GLU A 34 14.85 19.15 24.20
CA GLU A 34 15.68 17.96 23.97
C GLU A 34 15.46 17.42 22.54
N PHE A 35 16.51 16.83 21.98
CA PHE A 35 16.44 16.12 20.70
C PHE A 35 16.56 14.63 20.97
N THR A 36 15.42 13.92 20.96
CA THR A 36 15.35 12.48 21.28
C THR A 36 14.40 11.74 20.36
N GLY A 37 14.41 10.40 20.40
CA GLY A 37 13.62 9.50 19.58
C GLY A 37 12.14 9.40 19.96
N VAL A 38 11.45 10.52 20.25
CA VAL A 38 10.06 10.48 20.74
C VAL A 38 9.00 10.24 19.66
N LEU A 39 9.37 10.36 18.39
CA LEU A 39 8.49 10.03 17.25
C LEU A 39 9.25 9.21 16.23
N THR A 40 8.58 8.21 15.63
CA THR A 40 9.05 7.54 14.42
C THR A 40 8.44 8.20 13.18
N GLY A 41 8.93 7.82 11.99
CA GLY A 41 8.50 8.46 10.73
C GLY A 41 9.08 9.85 10.47
N LYS A 42 10.17 10.20 11.16
CA LYS A 42 10.95 11.43 10.98
C LYS A 42 11.62 11.48 9.61
N ASN A 43 11.95 12.68 9.13
CA ASN A 43 12.74 12.82 7.91
C ASN A 43 14.19 12.39 8.16
N ILE A 44 14.85 11.85 7.13
CA ILE A 44 16.24 11.38 7.20
C ILE A 44 17.23 12.43 7.72
N LYS A 45 16.97 13.72 7.43
CA LYS A 45 17.84 14.83 7.85
C LYS A 45 17.83 15.08 9.36
N TRP A 46 16.86 14.53 10.11
CA TRP A 46 16.70 14.76 11.55
C TRP A 46 16.22 13.51 12.30
N GLY A 47 16.87 12.37 12.03
CA GLY A 47 16.68 11.13 12.80
C GLY A 47 15.58 10.20 12.25
N GLY A 48 15.26 10.33 10.96
CA GLY A 48 14.50 9.34 10.20
C GLY A 48 15.36 8.13 9.83
N SER A 49 14.70 7.07 9.37
CA SER A 49 15.34 5.87 8.83
C SER A 49 15.06 5.75 7.33
N LEU A 50 16.05 5.29 6.57
CA LEU A 50 15.81 4.76 5.23
C LEU A 50 14.88 3.55 5.33
N ILE A 51 14.24 3.18 4.21
CA ILE A 51 13.23 2.10 4.13
C ILE A 51 11.93 2.41 4.89
N ARG A 52 11.84 3.48 5.70
CA ARG A 52 10.62 3.78 6.47
C ARG A 52 9.36 3.93 5.59
N PRO A 53 9.38 4.66 4.46
CA PRO A 53 8.23 4.69 3.55
C PRO A 53 7.85 3.30 3.03
N GLU A 54 8.85 2.51 2.65
CA GLU A 54 8.70 1.20 2.02
C GLU A 54 8.29 0.09 3.01
N ALA A 55 8.63 0.24 4.28
CA ALA A 55 8.73 -0.82 5.27
C ALA A 55 7.49 -1.73 5.35
N THR A 56 6.30 -1.16 5.48
CA THR A 56 5.06 -1.94 5.63
C THR A 56 4.72 -2.69 4.35
N GLY A 57 4.73 -2.01 3.20
CA GLY A 57 4.42 -2.64 1.92
C GLY A 57 5.45 -3.73 1.56
N TYR A 58 6.74 -3.46 1.79
CA TYR A 58 7.80 -4.45 1.59
C TYR A 58 7.66 -5.62 2.55
N GLY A 59 7.40 -5.36 3.83
CA GLY A 59 7.22 -6.39 4.86
C GLY A 59 6.07 -7.34 4.53
N ALA A 60 4.91 -6.79 4.13
CA ALA A 60 3.76 -7.58 3.73
C ALA A 60 4.05 -8.47 2.50
N VAL A 61 4.79 -7.94 1.51
CA VAL A 61 5.20 -8.73 0.34
C VAL A 61 6.25 -9.79 0.70
N TYR A 62 7.21 -9.49 1.56
CA TYR A 62 8.17 -10.48 2.04
C TYR A 62 7.45 -11.61 2.78
N PHE A 63 6.45 -11.29 3.59
CA PHE A 63 5.64 -12.29 4.27
C PHE A 63 4.86 -13.16 3.27
N LEU A 64 4.22 -12.54 2.27
CA LEU A 64 3.54 -13.26 1.19
C LEU A 64 4.50 -14.15 0.38
N GLU A 65 5.73 -13.70 0.15
CA GLU A 65 6.77 -14.49 -0.51
C GLU A 65 7.12 -15.75 0.29
N GLU A 66 7.29 -15.61 1.61
CA GLU A 66 7.52 -16.76 2.50
C GLU A 66 6.31 -17.70 2.55
N MET A 67 5.08 -17.19 2.58
CA MET A 67 3.87 -18.02 2.46
C MET A 67 3.84 -18.83 1.16
N CYS A 68 4.26 -18.23 0.05
CA CYS A 68 4.39 -18.93 -1.22
C CYS A 68 5.44 -20.04 -1.15
N LYS A 69 6.62 -19.75 -0.59
CA LYS A 69 7.73 -20.72 -0.46
C LYS A 69 7.34 -21.92 0.41
N ASP A 70 6.67 -21.67 1.54
CA ASP A 70 6.17 -22.72 2.44
C ASP A 70 5.12 -23.63 1.76
N ASN A 71 4.43 -23.11 0.74
CA ASN A 71 3.49 -23.84 -0.10
C ASN A 71 4.10 -24.36 -1.41
N ASN A 72 5.44 -24.51 -1.46
CA ASN A 72 6.18 -25.03 -2.62
C ASN A 72 5.90 -24.28 -3.94
N THR A 73 5.64 -22.97 -3.86
CA THR A 73 5.42 -22.10 -5.02
C THR A 73 6.23 -20.81 -4.88
N VAL A 74 6.19 -19.97 -5.91
CA VAL A 74 6.90 -18.68 -5.95
C VAL A 74 5.95 -17.57 -6.35
N ILE A 75 6.23 -16.35 -5.90
CA ILE A 75 5.41 -15.17 -6.19
C ILE A 75 5.53 -14.69 -7.64
N ARG A 76 6.64 -15.03 -8.31
CA ARG A 76 6.89 -14.67 -9.72
C ARG A 76 5.78 -15.20 -10.63
N GLY A 77 5.23 -14.31 -11.46
CA GLY A 77 4.17 -14.61 -12.42
C GLY A 77 2.76 -14.68 -11.80
N LYS A 78 2.62 -14.57 -10.48
CA LYS A 78 1.30 -14.59 -9.82
C LYS A 78 0.52 -13.31 -10.13
N ASN A 79 -0.78 -13.46 -10.39
CA ASN A 79 -1.73 -12.37 -10.49
C ASN A 79 -2.12 -11.89 -9.10
N VAL A 80 -1.78 -10.64 -8.78
CA VAL A 80 -2.03 -10.03 -7.47
C VAL A 80 -3.05 -8.90 -7.61
N LEU A 81 -4.16 -9.01 -6.89
CA LEU A 81 -5.09 -7.91 -6.69
C LEU A 81 -4.68 -7.11 -5.45
N LEU A 82 -4.64 -5.80 -5.57
CA LEU A 82 -4.20 -4.91 -4.51
C LEU A 82 -5.25 -3.81 -4.32
N SER A 83 -5.70 -3.60 -3.09
CA SER A 83 -6.57 -2.48 -2.75
C SER A 83 -5.79 -1.33 -2.15
N GLY A 84 -6.39 -0.14 -2.18
CA GLY A 84 -5.76 1.08 -1.72
C GLY A 84 -4.80 1.64 -2.77
N SER A 85 -4.37 2.87 -2.52
CA SER A 85 -3.43 3.63 -3.35
C SER A 85 -2.54 4.54 -2.49
N GLY A 86 -2.51 4.27 -1.19
CA GLY A 86 -1.65 4.93 -0.21
C GLY A 86 -0.26 4.30 -0.13
N ASN A 87 0.48 4.69 0.91
CA ASN A 87 1.88 4.31 1.11
C ASN A 87 2.10 2.78 1.06
N VAL A 88 1.30 2.01 1.81
CA VAL A 88 1.39 0.54 1.84
C VAL A 88 1.20 -0.06 0.45
N ALA A 89 0.11 0.31 -0.22
CA ALA A 89 -0.25 -0.16 -1.55
C ALA A 89 0.83 0.12 -2.61
N GLN A 90 1.37 1.35 -2.62
CA GLN A 90 2.40 1.78 -3.57
C GLN A 90 3.67 0.94 -3.43
N TYR A 91 4.15 0.76 -2.20
CA TYR A 91 5.41 0.04 -1.95
C TYR A 91 5.25 -1.48 -1.96
N ALA A 92 4.06 -2.00 -1.66
CA ALA A 92 3.74 -3.40 -1.92
C ALA A 92 3.80 -3.68 -3.43
N CYS A 93 3.21 -2.83 -4.27
CA CYS A 93 3.33 -2.95 -5.72
C CYS A 93 4.79 -2.90 -6.18
N GLU A 94 5.58 -1.92 -5.70
CA GLU A 94 7.00 -1.83 -6.04
C GLU A 94 7.76 -3.14 -5.76
N LYS A 95 7.56 -3.72 -4.57
CA LYS A 95 8.22 -4.98 -4.22
C LYS A 95 7.71 -6.17 -5.04
N LEU A 96 6.40 -6.23 -5.29
CA LEU A 96 5.79 -7.26 -6.15
C LEU A 96 6.36 -7.24 -7.56
N LEU A 97 6.54 -6.06 -8.14
CA LEU A 97 7.15 -5.89 -9.46
C LEU A 97 8.61 -6.36 -9.46
N GLN A 98 9.40 -6.01 -8.44
CA GLN A 98 10.79 -6.47 -8.29
C GLN A 98 10.88 -8.01 -8.21
N LEU A 99 9.90 -8.67 -7.59
CA LEU A 99 9.82 -10.13 -7.50
C LEU A 99 9.18 -10.79 -8.74
N GLY A 100 8.73 -10.00 -9.71
CA GLY A 100 8.15 -10.45 -10.96
C GLY A 100 6.70 -10.93 -10.85
N ALA A 101 5.96 -10.49 -9.83
CA ALA A 101 4.52 -10.68 -9.76
C ALA A 101 3.79 -9.69 -10.68
N LYS A 102 2.54 -10.01 -11.04
CA LYS A 102 1.70 -9.17 -11.89
C LYS A 102 0.64 -8.47 -11.05
N VAL A 103 0.85 -7.20 -10.72
CA VAL A 103 -0.13 -6.38 -9.99
C VAL A 103 -1.17 -5.86 -10.96
N LEU A 104 -2.46 -6.13 -10.69
CA LEU A 104 -3.54 -5.88 -11.65
C LEU A 104 -4.49 -4.76 -11.23
N THR A 105 -4.47 -4.34 -9.97
CA THR A 105 -5.44 -3.38 -9.44
C THR A 105 -4.82 -2.40 -8.44
N PHE A 106 -5.45 -1.23 -8.36
CA PHE A 106 -5.32 -0.26 -7.27
C PHE A 106 -6.70 0.34 -7.02
N SER A 107 -6.96 0.80 -5.79
CA SER A 107 -8.23 1.46 -5.48
C SER A 107 -8.06 2.71 -4.63
N ASP A 108 -9.09 3.55 -4.61
CA ASP A 108 -9.27 4.55 -3.55
C ASP A 108 -10.74 4.55 -3.09
N SER A 109 -11.11 5.53 -2.26
CA SER A 109 -12.46 5.62 -1.69
C SER A 109 -13.59 5.63 -2.73
N ASN A 110 -13.29 5.97 -3.99
CA ASN A 110 -14.31 6.17 -5.02
C ASN A 110 -14.39 5.02 -6.02
N GLY A 111 -13.44 4.09 -6.02
CA GLY A 111 -13.46 2.96 -6.95
C GLY A 111 -12.10 2.31 -7.18
N THR A 112 -12.06 1.43 -8.17
CA THR A 112 -10.89 0.60 -8.52
C THR A 112 -10.49 0.83 -9.97
N ILE A 113 -9.19 0.86 -10.23
CA ILE A 113 -8.64 0.70 -11.58
C ILE A 113 -8.14 -0.72 -11.78
N VAL A 114 -8.42 -1.27 -12.96
CA VAL A 114 -8.02 -2.62 -13.38
C VAL A 114 -7.17 -2.51 -14.64
N ASP A 115 -5.97 -3.09 -14.57
CA ASP A 115 -5.06 -3.22 -15.70
C ASP A 115 -4.78 -4.70 -15.96
N LYS A 116 -5.38 -5.25 -17.02
CA LYS A 116 -5.25 -6.67 -17.36
C LYS A 116 -3.84 -7.04 -17.82
N ASP A 117 -3.05 -6.08 -18.29
CA ASP A 117 -1.66 -6.27 -18.69
C ASP A 117 -0.70 -6.11 -17.50
N GLY A 118 -1.21 -5.57 -16.39
CA GLY A 118 -0.49 -5.37 -15.16
C GLY A 118 0.26 -4.03 -15.10
N PHE A 119 0.59 -3.65 -13.87
CA PHE A 119 1.40 -2.48 -13.58
C PHE A 119 2.87 -2.74 -13.93
N ASN A 120 3.58 -1.67 -14.28
CA ASN A 120 5.02 -1.62 -14.44
C ASN A 120 5.57 -0.41 -13.66
N GLU A 121 6.89 -0.25 -13.64
CA GLU A 121 7.55 0.84 -12.90
C GLU A 121 7.07 2.24 -13.35
N GLU A 122 6.81 2.44 -14.64
CA GLU A 122 6.33 3.73 -15.17
C GLU A 122 4.91 4.05 -14.68
N LYS A 123 4.00 3.07 -14.76
CA LYS A 123 2.62 3.18 -14.25
C LYS A 123 2.61 3.42 -12.75
N LEU A 124 3.47 2.72 -11.99
CA LEU A 124 3.61 2.93 -10.56
C LEU A 124 4.13 4.34 -10.23
N ALA A 125 5.19 4.80 -10.92
CA ALA A 125 5.72 6.15 -10.72
C ALA A 125 4.65 7.22 -11.02
N HIS A 126 3.84 7.04 -12.07
CA HIS A 126 2.72 7.93 -12.36
C HIS A 126 1.65 7.92 -11.27
N LEU A 127 1.31 6.73 -10.75
CA LEU A 127 0.36 6.58 -9.66
C LEU A 127 0.86 7.32 -8.40
N MET A 128 2.13 7.15 -8.04
CA MET A 128 2.75 7.81 -6.89
C MET A 128 2.71 9.34 -7.05
N HIS A 129 3.03 9.86 -8.23
CA HIS A 129 2.91 11.29 -8.52
C HIS A 129 1.44 11.75 -8.37
N LEU A 130 0.48 11.02 -8.95
CA LEU A 130 -0.93 11.36 -8.90
C LEU A 130 -1.43 11.44 -7.45
N LYS A 131 -1.10 10.46 -6.61
CA LYS A 131 -1.60 10.37 -5.23
C LYS A 131 -0.82 11.26 -4.25
N ASN A 132 0.50 11.33 -4.36
CA ASN A 132 1.35 11.97 -3.35
C ASN A 132 1.57 13.46 -3.64
N GLU A 133 1.65 13.86 -4.90
CA GLU A 133 1.92 15.25 -5.30
C GLU A 133 0.66 15.98 -5.73
N LYS A 134 -0.10 15.42 -6.67
CA LYS A 134 -1.35 16.05 -7.17
C LYS A 134 -2.52 15.88 -6.22
N ARG A 135 -2.47 14.90 -5.32
CA ARG A 135 -3.59 14.49 -4.45
C ARG A 135 -4.85 14.14 -5.26
N GLY A 136 -4.66 13.56 -6.44
CA GLY A 136 -5.72 13.22 -7.38
C GLY A 136 -6.48 11.94 -7.03
N ARG A 137 -7.54 11.69 -7.78
CA ARG A 137 -8.37 10.48 -7.71
C ARG A 137 -7.82 9.39 -8.61
N ILE A 138 -8.01 8.14 -8.19
CA ILE A 138 -7.54 6.98 -8.96
C ILE A 138 -8.19 6.92 -10.36
N ALA A 139 -9.38 7.47 -10.50
CA ALA A 139 -10.10 7.59 -11.78
C ALA A 139 -9.33 8.41 -12.84
N GLU A 140 -8.51 9.39 -12.43
CA GLU A 140 -7.71 10.24 -13.33
C GLU A 140 -6.56 9.44 -13.98
N PHE A 141 -6.19 8.28 -13.44
CA PHE A 141 -5.12 7.44 -13.96
C PHE A 141 -5.35 7.01 -15.42
N LYS A 142 -6.62 6.83 -15.82
CA LYS A 142 -7.00 6.43 -17.18
C LYS A 142 -6.74 7.51 -18.24
N GLU A 143 -6.59 8.77 -17.82
CA GLU A 143 -6.30 9.87 -18.75
C GLU A 143 -4.93 9.69 -19.43
N LYS A 144 -3.95 9.19 -18.68
CA LYS A 144 -2.64 8.81 -19.21
C LYS A 144 -2.62 7.39 -19.79
N TYR A 145 -3.40 6.47 -19.21
CA TYR A 145 -3.43 5.06 -19.61
C TYR A 145 -4.85 4.62 -20.00
N PRO A 146 -5.32 4.91 -21.24
CA PRO A 146 -6.69 4.62 -21.66
C PRO A 146 -7.08 3.14 -21.70
N SER A 147 -6.10 2.22 -21.71
CA SER A 147 -6.33 0.77 -21.64
C SER A 147 -6.74 0.30 -20.24
N VAL A 148 -6.56 1.14 -19.21
CA VAL A 148 -6.94 0.85 -17.83
C VAL A 148 -8.43 1.12 -17.63
N VAL A 149 -9.14 0.14 -17.09
CA VAL A 149 -10.58 0.25 -16.84
C VAL A 149 -10.80 0.78 -15.42
N TYR A 150 -11.65 1.79 -15.28
CA TYR A 150 -12.08 2.29 -13.97
C TYR A 150 -13.48 1.77 -13.64
N HIS A 151 -13.61 1.20 -12.45
CA HIS A 151 -14.87 0.74 -11.87
C HIS A 151 -15.23 1.61 -10.67
N GLU A 152 -16.22 2.47 -10.86
CA GLU A 152 -16.70 3.38 -9.82
C GLU A 152 -17.44 2.62 -8.71
N ASN A 153 -17.18 3.00 -7.44
CA ASN A 153 -17.76 2.41 -6.23
C ASN A 153 -17.61 0.88 -6.14
N LYS A 154 -16.52 0.35 -6.69
CA LYS A 154 -16.19 -1.07 -6.64
C LYS A 154 -14.84 -1.30 -5.99
N LYS A 155 -14.76 -2.38 -5.22
CA LYS A 155 -13.53 -2.94 -4.65
C LYS A 155 -12.85 -3.87 -5.68
N PRO A 156 -11.52 -4.10 -5.59
CA PRO A 156 -10.81 -4.93 -6.56
C PRO A 156 -11.40 -6.33 -6.77
N TRP A 157 -11.84 -6.97 -5.70
CA TRP A 157 -12.44 -8.31 -5.71
C TRP A 157 -13.89 -8.36 -6.22
N GLU A 158 -14.54 -7.21 -6.36
CA GLU A 158 -15.89 -7.14 -6.93
C GLU A 158 -15.86 -7.02 -8.46
N CYS A 159 -14.83 -6.34 -9.00
CA CYS A 159 -14.79 -5.94 -10.41
C CYS A 159 -13.72 -6.63 -11.26
N PHE A 160 -12.82 -7.42 -10.67
CA PHE A 160 -11.84 -8.15 -11.43
C PHE A 160 -12.38 -9.50 -11.92
N ASP A 161 -12.31 -9.74 -13.23
CA ASP A 161 -12.69 -10.99 -13.86
C ASP A 161 -11.45 -11.64 -14.50
N GLY A 162 -10.98 -12.72 -13.89
CA GLY A 162 -9.79 -13.46 -14.31
C GLY A 162 -9.25 -14.35 -13.19
N GLN A 163 -8.15 -15.05 -13.46
CA GLN A 163 -7.45 -15.84 -12.44
C GLN A 163 -6.79 -14.91 -11.42
N VAL A 164 -7.05 -15.16 -10.13
CA VAL A 164 -6.43 -14.44 -9.01
C VAL A 164 -5.62 -15.44 -8.20
N ASP A 165 -4.33 -15.19 -8.00
CA ASP A 165 -3.47 -16.07 -7.19
C ASP A 165 -3.31 -15.53 -5.77
N CYS A 166 -3.14 -14.21 -5.64
CA CYS A 166 -3.01 -13.52 -4.37
C CYS A 166 -3.89 -12.27 -4.31
N ILE A 167 -4.33 -11.90 -3.11
CA ILE A 167 -4.81 -10.54 -2.82
C ILE A 167 -3.98 -9.89 -1.71
N MET A 168 -3.87 -8.57 -1.77
CA MET A 168 -3.32 -7.73 -0.71
C MET A 168 -4.29 -6.60 -0.38
N PRO A 169 -5.13 -6.77 0.68
CA PRO A 169 -5.97 -5.71 1.21
C PRO A 169 -5.10 -4.68 1.95
N CYS A 170 -5.02 -3.46 1.41
CA CYS A 170 -4.13 -2.39 1.90
C CYS A 170 -4.85 -1.03 2.01
N ALA A 171 -6.19 -1.01 2.12
CA ALA A 171 -6.96 0.23 2.13
C ALA A 171 -7.53 0.57 3.51
N THR A 172 -8.33 -0.34 4.11
CA THR A 172 -9.06 -0.06 5.35
C THR A 172 -9.56 -1.35 6.01
N GLN A 173 -9.94 -1.27 7.28
CA GLN A 173 -10.55 -2.37 8.01
C GLN A 173 -11.87 -2.84 7.37
N ASN A 174 -12.15 -4.13 7.45
CA ASN A 174 -13.36 -4.79 6.95
C ASN A 174 -13.60 -4.65 5.43
N GLU A 175 -12.54 -4.46 4.64
CA GLU A 175 -12.70 -4.25 3.20
C GLU A 175 -13.08 -5.55 2.45
N VAL A 176 -12.60 -6.71 2.91
CA VAL A 176 -12.96 -8.03 2.37
C VAL A 176 -14.07 -8.66 3.20
N THR A 177 -15.22 -8.94 2.58
CA THR A 177 -16.36 -9.61 3.22
C THR A 177 -16.37 -11.13 2.94
N GLY A 178 -17.27 -11.87 3.58
CA GLY A 178 -17.44 -13.31 3.32
C GLY A 178 -17.86 -13.62 1.88
N ASP A 179 -18.69 -12.78 1.28
CA ASP A 179 -19.11 -12.92 -0.12
C ASP A 179 -17.94 -12.66 -1.08
N ASP A 180 -17.12 -11.66 -0.77
CA ASP A 180 -15.88 -11.36 -1.50
C ASP A 180 -14.92 -12.55 -1.45
N ALA A 181 -14.70 -13.11 -0.27
CA ALA A 181 -13.84 -14.28 -0.07
C ALA A 181 -14.33 -15.50 -0.86
N THR A 182 -15.64 -15.79 -0.81
CA THR A 182 -16.25 -16.89 -1.55
C THR A 182 -16.03 -16.73 -3.06
N ARG A 183 -16.27 -15.51 -3.57
CA ARG A 183 -16.05 -15.18 -4.98
C ARG A 183 -14.58 -15.35 -5.38
N LEU A 184 -13.65 -14.85 -4.59
CA LEU A 184 -12.22 -14.89 -4.89
C LEU A 184 -11.66 -16.31 -4.90
N VAL A 185 -12.10 -17.17 -3.98
CA VAL A 185 -11.75 -18.61 -4.00
C VAL A 185 -12.23 -19.25 -5.31
N GLY A 186 -13.42 -18.86 -5.79
CA GLY A 186 -13.93 -19.28 -7.10
C GLY A 186 -13.08 -18.81 -8.30
N LEU A 187 -12.30 -17.73 -8.14
CA LEU A 187 -11.35 -17.23 -9.14
C LEU A 187 -9.93 -17.82 -9.00
N GLY A 188 -9.74 -18.76 -8.08
CA GLY A 188 -8.46 -19.44 -7.88
C GLY A 188 -7.58 -18.88 -6.76
N LEU A 189 -8.07 -17.93 -5.96
CA LEU A 189 -7.31 -17.30 -4.87
C LEU A 189 -6.68 -18.36 -3.96
N LYS A 190 -5.36 -18.23 -3.71
CA LYS A 190 -4.59 -19.09 -2.82
C LYS A 190 -4.03 -18.38 -1.60
N PHE A 191 -3.63 -17.11 -1.74
CA PHE A 191 -2.93 -16.39 -0.68
C PHE A 191 -3.57 -15.03 -0.39
N VAL A 192 -3.73 -14.73 0.89
CA VAL A 192 -4.16 -13.41 1.38
C VAL A 192 -3.05 -12.89 2.29
N ALA A 193 -2.55 -11.69 2.03
CA ALA A 193 -1.60 -11.01 2.93
C ALA A 193 -2.12 -9.58 3.19
N GLU A 194 -2.50 -9.32 4.44
CA GLU A 194 -3.00 -8.01 4.87
C GLU A 194 -1.84 -7.01 5.00
N GLY A 195 -2.02 -5.81 4.46
CA GLY A 195 -1.02 -4.75 4.40
C GLY A 195 -1.03 -3.80 5.60
#